data_AF-A0A2J8Y4B1-F1
#
_entry.id   AF-A0A2J8Y4B1-F1
#
_cell.length_a   1.000
_cell.length_b   1.000
_cell.length_c   1.000
_cell.angle_alpha   90.00
_cell.angle_beta   90.00
_cell.angle_gamma   90.00
#
_symmetry.space_group_name_H-M   'P 1'
#
loop_
_entity.id
_entity.type
_entity.pdbx_description
1 polymer ?
#
loop_
_entity_poly.entity_id
_entity_poly.type
_entity_poly.pdbx_seq_one_letter_code
_entity_poly.pdbx_strand_id
1 'polypeptide(L)'
;MADAAATAGAGGSGTRSGSKQSTNPADNYHLARRRTLQVVVSSLLTEAGFESAEKASVETLTEMLQSYISEIGRSAKSYCEHTARTQPTLSDIVVTLVEMGFNVDTLPAYAKRSQRMVITARK
;
A
#
# COMPACT_ATOMS: atom_id res chain seq x y z
N MET A 1 63.92 24.10 19.17
CA MET A 1 65.00 23.08 19.22
C MET A 1 64.43 21.88 19.95
N ALA A 2 64.26 20.68 19.41
CA ALA A 2 64.75 20.08 18.16
C ALA A 2 63.78 18.96 17.68
N ASP A 3 63.86 18.73 16.37
CA ASP A 3 63.47 17.58 15.51
C ASP A 3 63.91 16.21 16.12
N ALA A 4 63.45 14.99 15.79
CA ALA A 4 62.92 14.38 14.55
C ALA A 4 62.28 12.99 14.88
N ALA A 5 61.16 12.59 14.23
CA ALA A 5 61.01 11.52 13.21
C ALA A 5 61.19 10.02 13.61
N ALA A 6 60.14 9.18 13.41
CA ALA A 6 60.10 8.04 12.46
C ALA A 6 58.95 7.01 12.68
N THR A 7 58.00 7.00 11.72
CA THR A 7 57.40 5.87 10.94
C THR A 7 56.64 4.66 11.54
N ALA A 8 55.64 4.26 10.72
CA ALA A 8 54.91 2.98 10.58
C ALA A 8 53.74 2.74 11.56
N GLY A 9 52.55 2.27 11.16
CA GLY A 9 52.02 1.79 9.89
C GLY A 9 50.73 0.99 10.17
N ALA A 10 49.79 1.08 9.23
CA ALA A 10 48.70 0.13 8.94
C ALA A 10 47.68 -0.27 10.03
N GLY A 11 46.39 -0.21 9.66
CA GLY A 11 45.37 -1.07 10.27
C GLY A 11 43.98 -0.47 10.34
N GLY A 12 43.38 -0.14 9.19
CA GLY A 12 41.94 0.08 9.13
C GLY A 12 41.21 -1.21 9.53
N SER A 13 40.31 -1.12 10.51
CA SER A 13 39.28 -2.14 10.74
C SER A 13 37.97 -1.44 11.05
N GLY A 14 37.39 -0.85 10.01
CA GLY A 14 35.99 -0.50 9.98
C GLY A 14 35.17 -1.77 9.80
N THR A 15 34.90 -2.49 10.88
CA THR A 15 33.83 -3.49 10.87
C THR A 15 32.49 -2.78 11.02
N ARG A 16 32.04 -2.13 9.95
CA ARG A 16 30.61 -1.88 9.76
C ARG A 16 30.00 -3.25 9.53
N SER A 17 29.53 -3.86 10.62
CA SER A 17 28.69 -5.04 10.59
C SER A 17 27.43 -4.68 9.81
N GLY A 18 27.51 -4.84 8.50
CA GLY A 18 26.35 -4.82 7.63
C GLY A 18 25.57 -6.07 7.96
N SER A 19 24.60 -5.94 8.87
CA SER A 19 23.53 -6.90 9.00
C SER A 19 22.88 -7.01 7.62
N LYS A 20 23.26 -8.05 6.86
CA LYS A 20 22.47 -8.52 5.74
C LYS A 20 21.14 -8.94 6.34
N GLN A 21 20.22 -7.99 6.38
CA GLN A 21 18.85 -8.21 6.81
C GLN A 21 18.31 -9.28 5.86
N SER A 22 18.19 -10.50 6.34
CA SER A 22 17.61 -11.62 5.59
C SER A 22 16.15 -11.25 5.34
N THR A 23 15.86 -10.64 4.21
CA THR A 23 14.50 -10.31 3.83
C THR A 23 13.78 -11.61 3.51
N ASN A 24 12.82 -11.98 4.36
CA ASN A 24 11.98 -13.14 4.11
C ASN A 24 11.13 -12.85 2.86
N PRO A 25 10.90 -13.81 1.94
CA PRO A 25 9.98 -13.62 0.83
C PRO A 25 8.65 -12.96 1.21
N ALA A 26 8.10 -13.26 2.39
CA ALA A 26 6.89 -12.64 2.92
C ALA A 26 7.01 -11.10 3.09
N ASP A 27 8.16 -10.62 3.57
CA ASP A 27 8.42 -9.19 3.75
C ASP A 27 8.47 -8.48 2.39
N ASN A 28 9.02 -9.15 1.39
CA ASN A 28 9.08 -8.62 0.03
C ASN A 28 7.68 -8.48 -0.58
N TYR A 29 6.79 -9.45 -0.35
CA TYR A 29 5.39 -9.34 -0.78
C TYR A 29 4.64 -8.23 -0.04
N HIS A 30 4.85 -8.08 1.27
CA HIS A 30 4.25 -7.01 2.04
C HIS A 30 4.69 -5.64 1.52
N LEU A 31 5.99 -5.46 1.27
CA LEU A 31 6.55 -4.24 0.72
C LEU A 31 6.01 -3.93 -0.68
N ALA A 32 5.93 -4.93 -1.56
CA ALA A 32 5.40 -4.78 -2.91
C ALA A 32 3.92 -4.36 -2.90
N ARG A 33 3.08 -4.98 -2.05
CA ARG A 33 1.68 -4.59 -1.88
C ARG A 33 1.56 -3.16 -1.37
N ARG A 34 2.33 -2.79 -0.34
CA ARG A 34 2.32 -1.42 0.21
C ARG A 34 2.69 -0.39 -0.86
N ARG A 35 3.76 -0.62 -1.62
CA ARG A 35 4.16 0.26 -2.74
C ARG A 35 3.06 0.38 -3.79
N THR A 36 2.40 -0.73 -4.11
CA THR A 36 1.27 -0.74 -5.07
C THR A 36 0.12 0.12 -4.55
N LEU A 37 -0.27 -0.03 -3.28
CA LEU A 37 -1.35 0.77 -2.69
C LEU A 37 -0.99 2.25 -2.61
N GLN A 38 0.26 2.60 -2.30
CA GLN A 38 0.72 4.00 -2.33
C GLN A 38 0.57 4.61 -3.73
N VAL A 39 0.92 3.86 -4.77
CA VAL A 39 0.74 4.30 -6.17
C VAL A 39 -0.75 4.50 -6.51
N VAL A 40 -1.62 3.61 -6.03
CA VAL A 40 -3.08 3.76 -6.20
C VAL A 40 -3.58 5.03 -5.49
N VAL A 41 -3.20 5.24 -4.22
CA VAL A 41 -3.58 6.43 -3.45
C VAL A 41 -3.08 7.71 -4.12
N SER A 42 -1.83 7.76 -4.54
CA SER A 42 -1.28 8.92 -5.28
C SER A 42 -2.08 9.20 -6.54
N SER A 43 -2.46 8.16 -7.28
CA SER A 43 -3.24 8.32 -8.52
C SER A 43 -4.65 8.82 -8.25
N LEU A 44 -5.30 8.36 -7.17
CA LEU A 44 -6.60 8.87 -6.73
C LEU A 44 -6.54 10.34 -6.28
N LEU A 45 -5.46 10.74 -5.60
CA LEU A 45 -5.24 12.13 -5.20
C LEU A 45 -5.01 13.04 -6.40
N THR A 46 -4.21 12.61 -7.38
CA THR A 46 -4.02 13.35 -8.64
C THR A 46 -5.34 13.51 -9.39
N GLU A 47 -6.16 12.47 -9.43
CA GLU A 47 -7.50 12.54 -10.04
C GLU A 47 -8.44 13.50 -9.30
N ALA A 48 -8.35 13.55 -7.98
CA ALA A 48 -9.10 14.52 -7.16
C ALA A 48 -8.59 15.97 -7.31
N GLY A 49 -7.51 16.20 -8.07
CA GLY A 49 -6.95 17.54 -8.36
C GLY A 49 -5.82 17.96 -7.42
N PHE A 50 -5.31 17.06 -6.57
CA PHE A 50 -4.15 17.35 -5.73
C PHE A 50 -2.85 17.24 -6.52
N GLU A 51 -2.04 18.29 -6.50
CA GLU A 51 -0.69 18.28 -7.09
C GLU A 51 0.36 17.67 -6.14
N SER A 52 0.14 17.81 -4.83
CA SER A 52 1.00 17.21 -3.80
C SER A 52 0.19 16.83 -2.56
N ALA A 53 0.73 15.89 -1.77
CA ALA A 53 0.16 15.47 -0.50
C ALA A 53 1.28 15.14 0.50
N GLU A 54 1.03 15.39 1.78
CA GLU A 54 1.99 15.04 2.82
C GLU A 54 2.18 13.53 2.91
N LYS A 55 3.41 13.11 3.23
CA LYS A 55 3.75 11.69 3.38
C LYS A 55 2.84 10.98 4.40
N ALA A 56 2.56 11.63 5.52
CA ALA A 56 1.69 11.10 6.57
C ALA A 56 0.24 10.89 6.08
N SER A 57 -0.28 11.77 5.22
CA SER A 57 -1.61 11.63 4.61
C SER A 57 -1.67 10.45 3.66
N VAL A 58 -0.65 10.28 2.79
CA VAL A 58 -0.58 9.14 1.87
C VAL A 58 -0.45 7.82 2.62
N GLU A 59 0.33 7.79 3.71
CA GLU A 59 0.45 6.61 4.58
C GLU A 59 -0.89 6.29 5.27
N THR A 60 -1.57 7.29 5.83
CA THR A 60 -2.89 7.12 6.45
C THR A 60 -3.91 6.57 5.44
N LEU A 61 -4.01 7.17 4.25
CA LEU A 61 -4.93 6.71 3.22
C LEU A 61 -4.58 5.30 2.70
N THR A 62 -3.30 4.93 2.70
CA THR A 62 -2.86 3.57 2.37
C THR A 62 -3.33 2.56 3.42
N GLU A 63 -3.25 2.89 4.72
CA GLU A 63 -3.81 2.08 5.81
C GLU A 63 -5.34 1.97 5.73
N MET A 64 -6.02 3.08 5.43
CA MET A 64 -7.47 3.08 5.27
C MET A 64 -7.90 2.21 4.08
N LEU A 65 -7.22 2.31 2.94
CA LEU A 65 -7.57 1.55 1.73
C LEU A 65 -7.44 0.04 1.94
N GLN A 66 -6.33 -0.44 2.51
CA GLN A 66 -6.17 -1.88 2.80
C GLN A 66 -7.17 -2.36 3.86
N SER A 67 -7.46 -1.53 4.86
CA SER A 67 -8.40 -1.87 5.93
C SER A 67 -9.81 -2.00 5.38
N TYR A 68 -10.22 -1.08 4.50
CA TYR A 68 -11.53 -1.08 3.86
C TYR A 68 -11.72 -2.27 2.93
N ILE A 69 -10.73 -2.63 2.11
CA ILE A 69 -10.77 -3.85 1.29
C ILE A 69 -10.94 -5.10 2.17
N SER A 70 -10.21 -5.15 3.30
CA SER A 70 -10.30 -6.27 4.24
C SER A 70 -11.66 -6.31 4.95
N GLU A 71 -12.25 -5.15 5.24
CA GLU A 71 -13.57 -5.04 5.85
C GLU A 71 -14.67 -5.53 4.90
N ILE A 72 -14.66 -5.11 3.64
CA ILE A 72 -15.57 -5.63 2.61
C ILE A 72 -15.46 -7.16 2.54
N GLY A 73 -14.25 -7.70 2.53
CA GLY A 73 -14.03 -9.16 2.49
C GLY A 73 -14.60 -9.90 3.70
N ARG A 74 -14.42 -9.35 4.92
CA ARG A 74 -14.98 -9.92 6.15
C ARG A 74 -16.51 -9.86 6.14
N SER A 75 -17.08 -8.72 5.79
CA SER A 75 -18.53 -8.51 5.74
C SER A 75 -19.18 -9.40 4.68
N ALA A 76 -18.60 -9.50 3.48
CA ALA A 76 -19.09 -10.36 2.41
C ALA A 76 -19.03 -11.86 2.77
N LYS A 77 -17.99 -12.27 3.50
CA LYS A 77 -17.89 -13.65 4.01
C LYS A 77 -18.99 -13.93 5.04
N SER A 78 -19.21 -13.02 5.97
CA SER A 78 -20.33 -13.13 6.93
C SER A 78 -21.67 -13.28 6.19
N TYR A 79 -21.87 -12.51 5.11
CA TYR A 79 -23.06 -12.59 4.28
C TYR A 79 -23.27 -13.96 3.62
N CYS A 80 -22.24 -14.49 2.95
CA CYS A 80 -22.41 -15.75 2.25
C CYS A 80 -22.63 -16.92 3.22
N GLU A 81 -22.04 -16.87 4.42
CA GLU A 81 -22.25 -17.85 5.50
C GLU A 81 -23.72 -17.91 5.96
N HIS A 82 -24.41 -16.75 6.05
CA HIS A 82 -25.85 -16.72 6.34
C HIS A 82 -26.72 -17.36 5.24
N THR A 83 -26.19 -17.48 4.03
CA THR A 83 -26.85 -18.16 2.90
C THR A 83 -26.35 -19.59 2.68
N ALA A 84 -25.64 -20.17 3.67
CA ALA A 84 -25.03 -21.50 3.61
C ALA A 84 -24.07 -21.70 2.42
N ARG A 85 -23.43 -20.62 1.95
CA ARG A 85 -22.42 -20.63 0.89
C ARG A 85 -21.07 -20.21 1.45
N THR A 86 -20.00 -20.82 0.95
CA THR A 86 -18.61 -20.47 1.32
C THR A 86 -17.97 -19.50 0.34
N GLN A 87 -18.55 -19.34 -0.85
CA GLN A 87 -18.06 -18.46 -1.89
C GLN A 87 -19.02 -17.27 -2.06
N PRO A 88 -18.55 -16.03 -1.84
CA PRO A 88 -19.32 -14.84 -2.16
C PRO A 88 -19.64 -14.75 -3.65
N THR A 89 -20.86 -14.34 -3.97
CA THR A 89 -21.31 -13.95 -5.31
C THR A 89 -21.29 -12.44 -5.45
N LEU A 90 -21.42 -11.94 -6.68
CA LEU A 90 -21.51 -10.50 -6.93
C LEU A 90 -22.67 -9.84 -6.15
N SER A 91 -23.82 -10.51 -6.04
CA SER A 91 -24.96 -10.03 -5.27
C SER A 91 -24.62 -9.84 -3.79
N ASP A 92 -23.82 -10.74 -3.20
CA ASP A 92 -23.40 -10.62 -1.79
C ASP A 92 -22.50 -9.39 -1.60
N ILE A 93 -21.65 -9.08 -2.58
CA ILE A 93 -20.80 -7.88 -2.54
C ILE A 93 -21.65 -6.61 -2.63
N VAL A 94 -22.68 -6.58 -3.49
CA VAL A 94 -23.58 -5.43 -3.61
C VAL A 94 -24.32 -5.20 -2.28
N VAL A 95 -24.88 -6.25 -1.68
CA VAL A 95 -25.56 -6.15 -0.37
C VAL A 95 -24.58 -5.68 0.71
N THR A 96 -23.38 -6.25 0.76
CA THR A 96 -22.33 -5.85 1.70
C THR A 96 -22.01 -4.36 1.59
N LEU A 97 -21.84 -3.84 0.37
CA LEU A 97 -21.57 -2.42 0.15
C LEU A 97 -22.72 -1.53 0.64
N VAL A 98 -23.97 -1.92 0.34
CA VAL A 98 -25.16 -1.17 0.79
C VAL A 98 -25.21 -1.09 2.32
N GLU A 99 -24.91 -2.18 3.02
CA GLU A 99 -24.92 -2.20 4.49
C GLU A 99 -23.80 -1.40 5.13
N MET A 100 -22.64 -1.35 4.48
CA MET A 100 -21.54 -0.46 4.88
C MET A 100 -21.87 1.02 4.61
N GLY A 101 -23.08 1.34 4.11
CA GLY A 101 -23.53 2.69 3.81
C GLY A 101 -23.01 3.24 2.47
N PHE A 102 -22.48 2.37 1.60
CA PHE A 102 -21.95 2.77 0.30
C PHE A 102 -23.07 2.92 -0.73
N ASN A 103 -23.12 4.06 -1.42
CA ASN A 103 -24.09 4.30 -2.49
C ASN A 103 -23.65 3.62 -3.80
N VAL A 104 -24.13 2.39 -4.01
CA VAL A 104 -23.79 1.54 -5.16
C VAL A 104 -24.26 2.11 -6.51
N ASP A 105 -25.24 3.01 -6.53
CA ASP A 105 -25.77 3.61 -7.77
C ASP A 105 -24.74 4.52 -8.46
N THR A 106 -23.76 5.00 -7.70
CA THR A 106 -22.68 5.86 -8.22
C THR A 106 -21.55 5.08 -8.90
N LEU A 107 -21.43 3.77 -8.62
CA LEU A 107 -20.33 2.93 -9.13
C LEU A 107 -20.28 2.85 -10.66
N PRO A 108 -21.39 2.64 -11.39
CA PRO A 108 -21.33 2.55 -12.85
C PRO A 108 -20.81 3.82 -13.52
N ALA A 109 -21.20 4.99 -13.01
CA ALA A 109 -20.73 6.28 -13.51
C ALA A 109 -19.24 6.46 -13.21
N TYR A 110 -18.82 6.16 -11.98
CA TYR A 110 -17.41 6.21 -11.59
C TYR A 110 -16.54 5.21 -12.39
N ALA A 111 -17.02 4.00 -12.66
CA ALA A 111 -16.29 2.99 -13.42
C ALA A 111 -16.14 3.33 -14.91
N LYS A 112 -17.09 4.08 -15.49
CA LYS A 112 -17.12 4.46 -16.91
C LYS A 112 -16.49 5.81 -17.22
N ARG A 113 -16.01 6.53 -16.20
CA ARG A 113 -15.43 7.88 -16.36
C ARG A 113 -14.31 7.91 -17.41
N SER A 114 -14.28 8.99 -18.20
CA SER A 114 -13.35 9.14 -19.33
C SER A 114 -11.91 9.38 -18.88
N GLN A 115 -11.70 9.97 -17.70
CA GLN A 115 -10.38 10.23 -17.12
C GLN A 115 -9.80 8.98 -16.44
N ARG A 116 -9.78 7.84 -17.13
CA ARG A 116 -9.26 6.59 -16.55
C ARG A 116 -7.87 6.85 -15.96
N MET A 117 -7.74 6.52 -14.68
CA MET A 117 -6.53 6.70 -13.89
C MET A 117 -5.32 6.09 -14.64
N VAL A 118 -4.41 6.93 -15.15
CA VAL A 118 -3.14 6.49 -15.74
C VAL A 118 -2.12 6.40 -14.62
N ILE A 119 -1.81 5.18 -14.20
CA ILE A 119 -0.80 4.93 -13.19
C ILE A 119 0.58 5.19 -13.84
N THR A 120 1.18 6.33 -13.52
CA THR A 120 2.57 6.62 -13.90
C THR A 120 3.48 5.99 -12.85
N ALA A 121 3.94 4.76 -13.09
CA ALA A 121 5.00 4.16 -12.28
C ALA A 121 6.32 4.88 -12.60
N ARG A 122 6.84 5.70 -11.68
CA ARG A 122 8.20 6.22 -11.79
C ARG A 122 9.18 5.17 -11.24
N LYS A 123 10.15 4.81 -12.08
CA LYS A 123 11.17 3.78 -11.86
C LYS A 123 12.20 4.20 -10.83
#